data_AF-A0A3P7PYM2-F1
#
_entry.id   AF-A0A3P7PYM2-F1
#
_cell.length_a   1.000
_cell.length_b   1.000
_cell.length_c   1.000
_cell.angle_alpha   90.00
_cell.angle_beta   90.00
_cell.angle_gamma   90.00
#
_symmetry.space_group_name_H-M   'P 1'
#
loop_
_entity.id
_entity.type
_entity.pdbx_description
1 polymer ?
#
loop_
_entity_poly.entity_id
_entity_poly.type
_entity_poly.pdbx_seq_one_letter_code
_entity_poly.pdbx_strand_id
1 'polypeptide(L)'
;MIAGVRQILLLSVVTELTAYLPIPIEIPFVPVSFIVGANPPKPSTNGPTSSMSVPQIVRYWGYPLEEHRVVTCDGYVLTLHRIPHGRVHNRNPPANRPVVFLQHGLLCSSSAWLLNAPDQSAGNLKYFSESNMDQNKCYPGFLFAEHGYDVWLGNMRGNVYSKQHRTLNSDSADFWRFSWEEMAKYDLPAMINYVLNRTAQRSLYYAGHSQGTLTMLAKLSKDRLFAQKIRKFFLLAPVYRMSHVKGFFYNFGQNYERLKEVYRYFGDNEFFSANIFSRLVTENLCEDPLSTAFCEEFIYLVAGPDSNQLDKVGEEIVNKFSIITFQGKLGVYVANMLAGTSTRNMMHYSQMVHDQRMASFDMGIGENLRVYGQ
;
A
#
# COMPACT_ATOMS: atom_id res chain seq x y z
N MET A 1 21.69 16.66 6.62
CA MET A 1 22.10 16.07 7.91
C MET A 1 20.92 15.71 8.82
N ILE A 2 19.88 16.54 8.95
CA ILE A 2 18.75 16.29 9.88
C ILE A 2 17.83 15.13 9.41
N ALA A 3 17.69 14.89 8.10
CA ALA A 3 16.91 13.77 7.55
C ALA A 3 17.53 12.38 7.82
N GLY A 4 18.87 12.28 7.83
CA GLY A 4 19.57 11.02 8.11
C GLY A 4 19.50 10.61 9.59
N VAL A 5 19.51 11.58 10.51
CA VAL A 5 19.36 11.35 11.95
C VAL A 5 17.94 10.86 12.29
N ARG A 6 16.90 11.33 11.56
CA ARG A 6 15.51 10.89 11.75
C ARG A 6 15.24 9.46 11.28
N GLN A 7 15.91 9.01 10.22
CA GLN A 7 15.80 7.64 9.71
C GLN A 7 16.54 6.63 10.61
N ILE A 8 17.68 7.04 11.17
CA ILE A 8 18.41 6.29 12.20
C ILE A 8 17.57 6.17 13.49
N LEU A 9 16.81 7.22 13.85
CA LEU A 9 15.96 7.19 15.04
C LEU A 9 14.73 6.28 14.91
N LEU A 10 14.12 6.21 13.71
CA LEU A 10 13.04 5.27 13.42
C LEU A 10 13.54 3.81 13.39
N LEU A 11 14.73 3.57 12.84
CA LEU A 11 15.42 2.29 12.95
C LEU A 11 15.75 1.95 14.40
N SER A 12 16.13 2.92 15.24
CA SER A 12 16.36 2.71 16.68
C SER A 12 15.07 2.47 17.47
N VAL A 13 13.92 3.02 17.07
CA VAL A 13 12.62 2.67 17.66
C VAL A 13 12.21 1.26 17.24
N VAL A 14 12.48 0.86 15.99
CA VAL A 14 12.27 -0.52 15.51
C VAL A 14 13.23 -1.50 16.20
N THR A 15 14.49 -1.13 16.44
CA THR A 15 15.47 -1.97 17.16
C THR A 15 15.24 -1.99 18.68
N GLU A 16 14.74 -0.92 19.30
CA GLU A 16 14.28 -0.93 20.69
C GLU A 16 12.99 -1.75 20.86
N LEU A 17 12.11 -1.77 19.85
CA LEU A 17 10.91 -2.64 19.88
C LEU A 17 11.27 -4.12 19.71
N THR A 18 12.38 -4.44 19.02
CA THR A 18 12.86 -5.83 18.88
C THR A 18 13.65 -6.32 20.09
N ALA A 19 14.27 -5.42 20.86
CA ALA A 19 15.04 -5.74 22.06
C ALA A 19 14.20 -6.33 23.23
N TYR A 20 12.87 -6.31 23.15
CA TYR A 20 11.97 -6.77 24.21
C TYR A 20 10.88 -7.75 23.75
N LEU A 21 11.02 -8.34 22.56
CA LEU A 21 10.23 -9.50 22.15
C LEU A 21 10.72 -10.74 22.93
N PRO A 22 9.86 -11.68 23.37
CA PRO A 22 10.26 -12.83 24.22
C PRO A 22 11.05 -13.91 23.46
N ILE A 23 11.55 -13.60 22.27
CA ILE A 23 12.31 -14.50 21.41
C ILE A 23 13.57 -13.71 21.01
N PRO A 24 14.78 -14.25 21.18
CA PRO A 24 16.00 -13.56 20.79
C PRO A 24 16.03 -13.50 19.26
N ILE A 25 15.51 -12.41 18.69
CA ILE A 25 15.83 -12.04 17.32
C ILE A 25 17.13 -11.24 17.44
N GLU A 26 18.26 -11.94 17.34
CA GLU A 26 19.52 -11.27 17.00
C GLU A 26 19.30 -10.65 15.61
N ILE A 27 18.99 -9.36 15.56
CA ILE A 27 19.15 -8.58 14.35
C ILE A 27 20.65 -8.29 14.28
N PRO A 28 21.42 -8.93 13.37
CA PRO A 28 22.79 -8.54 13.19
C PRO A 28 22.79 -7.08 12.75
N PHE A 29 23.38 -6.23 13.59
CA PHE A 29 23.65 -4.84 13.29
C PHE A 29 24.44 -4.84 11.97
N VAL A 30 23.85 -4.44 10.85
CA VAL A 30 24.61 -4.18 9.62
C VAL A 30 25.22 -2.79 9.82
N PRO A 31 26.52 -2.68 10.09
CA PRO A 31 27.12 -1.37 10.33
C PRO A 31 27.02 -0.54 9.04
N VAL A 32 26.78 0.76 9.19
CA VAL A 32 26.66 1.75 8.09
C VAL A 32 27.85 1.69 7.12
N SER A 33 28.99 1.15 7.57
CA SER A 33 30.17 0.86 6.73
C SER A 33 29.92 -0.11 5.57
N PHE A 34 28.88 -0.97 5.61
CA PHE A 34 28.49 -1.81 4.47
C PHE A 34 27.76 -1.04 3.36
N ILE A 35 27.20 0.15 3.67
CA ILE A 35 26.49 1.00 2.70
C ILE A 35 27.49 1.77 1.82
N VAL A 36 28.71 2.00 2.29
CA VAL A 36 29.72 2.82 1.61
C VAL A 36 30.66 1.99 0.70
N GLY A 37 30.62 0.66 0.80
CA GLY A 37 31.47 -0.25 0.02
C GLY A 37 30.73 -1.05 -1.07
N ALA A 38 29.48 -0.73 -1.39
CA ALA A 38 28.73 -1.46 -2.40
C ALA A 38 29.33 -1.21 -3.80
N ASN A 39 29.80 -2.29 -4.44
CA ASN A 39 30.05 -2.32 -5.87
C ASN A 39 28.83 -1.74 -6.63
N PRO A 40 29.01 -1.16 -7.83
CA PRO A 40 27.90 -0.64 -8.62
C PRO A 40 26.77 -1.67 -8.71
N PRO A 41 25.50 -1.24 -8.58
CA PRO A 41 24.37 -2.16 -8.53
C PRO A 41 24.41 -3.09 -9.74
N LYS A 42 24.45 -4.40 -9.49
CA LYS A 42 24.22 -5.38 -10.54
C LYS A 42 22.82 -5.11 -11.12
N PRO A 43 22.61 -5.26 -12.44
CA PRO A 43 21.28 -5.18 -13.02
C PRO A 43 20.37 -6.18 -12.29
N SER A 44 19.27 -5.68 -11.72
CA SER A 44 18.26 -6.52 -11.05
C SER A 44 17.81 -7.60 -12.01
N THR A 45 17.73 -8.84 -11.50
CA THR A 45 17.21 -9.99 -12.25
C THR A 45 15.68 -10.05 -12.22
N ASN A 46 15.02 -9.10 -11.55
CA ASN A 46 13.56 -8.98 -11.59
C ASN A 46 13.11 -8.36 -12.92
N GLY A 47 12.00 -8.85 -13.46
CA GLY A 47 11.34 -8.26 -14.62
C GLY A 47 11.18 -6.73 -14.43
N PRO A 48 11.13 -5.95 -15.51
CA PRO A 48 11.42 -4.51 -15.53
C PRO A 48 10.50 -3.62 -14.68
N THR A 49 9.48 -4.19 -14.02
CA THR A 49 8.45 -3.49 -13.26
C THR A 49 8.82 -3.12 -11.81
N SER A 50 9.94 -3.61 -11.27
CA SER A 50 10.35 -3.36 -9.87
C SER A 50 10.48 -1.86 -9.54
N SER A 51 11.30 -1.17 -10.33
CA SER A 51 11.56 0.28 -10.23
C SER A 51 10.50 1.15 -10.92
N MET A 52 9.48 0.56 -11.54
CA MET A 52 8.47 1.29 -12.27
C MET A 52 7.41 1.93 -11.34
N SER A 53 7.00 3.14 -11.70
CA SER A 53 5.76 3.75 -11.22
C SER A 53 4.55 3.01 -11.80
N VAL A 54 3.38 3.15 -11.17
CA VAL A 54 2.13 2.57 -11.68
C VAL A 54 1.87 2.99 -13.14
N PRO A 55 2.05 4.26 -13.53
CA PRO A 55 1.92 4.63 -14.93
C PRO A 55 2.84 3.87 -15.88
N GLN A 56 4.09 3.62 -15.47
CA GLN A 56 5.04 2.82 -16.25
C GLN A 56 4.62 1.36 -16.30
N ILE A 57 4.17 0.76 -15.18
CA ILE A 57 3.69 -0.63 -15.13
C ILE A 57 2.52 -0.81 -16.11
N VAL A 58 1.50 0.04 -16.06
CA VAL A 58 0.31 -0.09 -16.92
C VAL A 58 0.67 0.04 -18.40
N ARG A 59 1.49 1.03 -18.76
CA ARG A 59 1.95 1.25 -20.13
C ARG A 59 2.89 0.14 -20.62
N TYR A 60 3.77 -0.37 -19.77
CA TYR A 60 4.65 -1.51 -20.07
C TYR A 60 3.84 -2.75 -20.45
N TRP A 61 2.71 -2.97 -19.77
CA TRP A 61 1.77 -4.04 -20.11
C TRP A 61 0.86 -3.70 -21.31
N GLY A 62 1.03 -2.56 -21.97
CA GLY A 62 0.27 -2.19 -23.17
C GLY A 62 -1.20 -1.84 -22.91
N TYR A 63 -1.57 -1.55 -21.65
CA TYR A 63 -2.89 -1.04 -21.31
C TYR A 63 -2.93 0.50 -21.44
N PRO A 64 -4.09 1.07 -21.81
CA PRO A 64 -4.29 2.52 -21.72
C PRO A 64 -4.24 2.98 -20.26
N LEU A 65 -3.78 4.21 -20.05
CA LEU A 65 -3.71 4.81 -18.73
C LEU A 65 -4.11 6.28 -18.80
N GLU A 66 -4.98 6.70 -17.88
CA GLU A 66 -5.22 8.09 -17.55
C GLU A 66 -4.83 8.37 -16.08
N GLU A 67 -4.29 9.56 -15.82
CA GLU A 67 -3.96 10.04 -14.48
C GLU A 67 -4.86 11.23 -14.16
N HIS A 68 -5.54 11.19 -13.01
CA HIS A 68 -6.50 12.20 -12.60
C HIS A 68 -6.12 12.78 -11.24
N ARG A 69 -6.04 14.11 -11.15
CA ARG A 69 -5.80 14.81 -9.88
C ARG A 69 -7.11 15.31 -9.31
N VAL A 70 -7.37 14.97 -8.06
CA VAL A 70 -8.58 15.33 -7.32
C VAL A 70 -8.20 16.04 -6.05
N VAL A 71 -8.88 17.13 -5.72
CA VAL A 71 -8.62 17.87 -4.49
C VAL A 71 -9.71 17.55 -3.47
N THR A 72 -9.29 17.14 -2.28
CA THR A 72 -10.18 16.97 -1.13
C THR A 72 -10.63 18.33 -0.60
N CYS A 73 -11.72 18.36 0.16
CA CYS A 73 -12.22 19.63 0.72
C CYS A 73 -11.27 20.26 1.75
N ASP A 74 -10.43 19.46 2.40
CA ASP A 74 -9.38 19.93 3.30
C ASP A 74 -8.06 20.25 2.61
N GLY A 75 -7.94 20.04 1.29
CA GLY A 75 -6.89 20.61 0.45
C GLY A 75 -5.81 19.63 -0.03
N TYR A 76 -5.87 18.34 0.31
CA TYR A 76 -4.98 17.33 -0.25
C TYR A 76 -5.27 17.12 -1.73
N VAL A 77 -4.20 16.89 -2.50
CA VAL A 77 -4.30 16.54 -3.92
C VAL A 77 -3.97 15.07 -4.10
N LEU A 78 -5.00 14.31 -4.46
CA LEU A 78 -4.95 12.86 -4.64
C LEU A 78 -4.80 12.54 -6.13
N THR A 79 -3.94 11.57 -6.45
CA THR A 79 -3.78 11.07 -7.81
C THR A 79 -4.50 9.74 -7.97
N LEU A 80 -5.50 9.67 -8.85
CA LEU A 80 -6.12 8.42 -9.26
C LEU A 80 -5.50 7.93 -10.57
N HIS A 81 -5.30 6.61 -10.65
CA HIS A 81 -4.94 5.96 -11.91
C HIS A 81 -6.18 5.29 -12.50
N ARG A 82 -6.39 5.43 -13.79
CA ARG A 82 -7.51 4.82 -14.50
C ARG A 82 -7.00 3.96 -15.65
N ILE A 83 -7.49 2.73 -15.71
CA ILE A 83 -7.33 1.85 -16.86
C ILE A 83 -8.70 1.82 -17.55
N PRO A 84 -8.92 2.65 -18.58
CA PRO A 84 -10.24 2.81 -19.14
C PRO A 84 -10.71 1.52 -19.81
N HIS A 85 -9.83 0.68 -20.36
CA HIS A 85 -10.26 -0.54 -21.04
C HIS A 85 -9.16 -1.58 -21.20
N GLY A 86 -9.56 -2.80 -21.58
CA GLY A 86 -8.64 -3.90 -21.85
C GLY A 86 -7.77 -3.65 -23.08
N ARG A 87 -6.61 -4.30 -23.13
CA ARG A 87 -5.68 -4.26 -24.25
C ARG A 87 -5.92 -5.38 -25.26
N VAL A 88 -6.71 -6.42 -24.95
CA VAL A 88 -7.00 -7.53 -25.88
C VAL A 88 -8.49 -7.60 -26.19
N HIS A 89 -9.30 -7.98 -25.20
CA HIS A 89 -10.71 -8.34 -25.41
C HIS A 89 -11.63 -7.12 -25.47
N ASN A 90 -11.19 -5.98 -24.91
CA ASN A 90 -12.00 -4.78 -24.80
C ASN A 90 -11.27 -3.51 -25.30
N ARG A 91 -10.55 -3.60 -26.43
CA ARG A 91 -9.81 -2.46 -27.02
C ARG A 91 -10.71 -1.28 -27.41
N ASN A 92 -11.92 -1.55 -27.88
CA ASN A 92 -12.90 -0.56 -28.33
C ASN A 92 -14.18 -0.73 -27.54
N PRO A 93 -14.21 -0.32 -26.27
CA PRO A 93 -15.33 -0.65 -25.41
C PRO A 93 -16.46 0.39 -25.60
N PRO A 94 -17.70 0.07 -25.19
CA PRO A 94 -18.81 1.04 -25.23
C PRO A 94 -18.52 2.25 -24.32
N ALA A 95 -19.10 3.41 -24.61
CA ALA A 95 -18.87 4.62 -23.80
C ALA A 95 -19.38 4.47 -22.34
N ASN A 96 -20.44 3.69 -22.13
CA ASN A 96 -21.09 3.52 -20.83
C ASN A 96 -20.75 2.14 -20.23
N ARG A 97 -19.76 2.10 -19.34
CA ARG A 97 -19.24 0.86 -18.75
C ARG A 97 -19.37 0.87 -17.23
N PRO A 98 -19.59 -0.30 -16.60
CA PRO A 98 -19.60 -0.38 -15.16
C PRO A 98 -18.24 0.02 -14.59
N VAL A 99 -18.25 0.93 -13.63
CA VAL A 99 -17.03 1.37 -12.93
C VAL A 99 -16.71 0.41 -11.79
N VAL A 100 -15.45 0.01 -11.70
CA VAL A 100 -14.88 -0.63 -10.52
C VAL A 100 -13.80 0.26 -9.91
N PHE A 101 -13.92 0.53 -8.62
CA PHE A 101 -12.97 1.32 -7.84
C PHE A 101 -12.21 0.40 -6.90
N LEU A 102 -10.90 0.35 -7.04
CA LEU A 102 -10.01 -0.52 -6.27
C LEU A 102 -9.18 0.30 -5.27
N GLN A 103 -9.36 0.05 -3.98
CA GLN A 103 -8.71 0.81 -2.91
C GLN A 103 -7.72 -0.04 -2.10
N HIS A 104 -6.46 0.36 -2.11
CA HIS A 104 -5.37 -0.31 -1.42
C HIS A 104 -5.48 -0.23 0.13
N GLY A 105 -4.65 -1.03 0.81
CA GLY A 105 -4.55 -1.08 2.27
C GLY A 105 -3.57 -0.08 2.88
N LEU A 106 -3.29 -0.24 4.18
CA LEU A 106 -2.31 0.56 4.92
C LEU A 106 -0.92 0.43 4.27
N LEU A 107 -0.18 1.54 4.18
CA LEU A 107 1.15 1.65 3.58
C LEU A 107 1.27 1.27 2.09
N CYS A 108 0.20 0.86 1.43
CA CYS A 108 0.22 0.50 0.02
C CYS A 108 -0.06 1.70 -0.90
N SER A 109 0.00 1.44 -2.20
CA SER A 109 -0.52 2.33 -3.23
C SER A 109 -1.40 1.57 -4.21
N SER A 110 -1.93 2.26 -5.21
CA SER A 110 -2.63 1.67 -6.37
C SER A 110 -1.87 0.54 -7.06
N SER A 111 -0.54 0.42 -6.89
CA SER A 111 0.24 -0.71 -7.42
C SER A 111 -0.21 -2.06 -6.87
N ALA A 112 -0.78 -2.12 -5.66
CA ALA A 112 -1.25 -3.37 -5.04
C ALA A 112 -2.21 -4.19 -5.92
N TRP A 113 -2.88 -3.56 -6.89
CA TRP A 113 -3.81 -4.21 -7.81
C TRP A 113 -3.17 -4.69 -9.13
N LEU A 114 -1.86 -4.50 -9.28
CA LEU A 114 -1.10 -4.66 -10.54
C LEU A 114 0.20 -5.47 -10.41
N LEU A 115 0.76 -5.66 -9.20
CA LEU A 115 2.15 -6.07 -8.99
C LEU A 115 2.52 -7.53 -9.31
N ASN A 116 1.59 -8.36 -9.76
CA ASN A 116 1.90 -9.76 -10.05
C ASN A 116 2.13 -10.04 -11.54
N ALA A 117 2.15 -9.02 -12.41
CA ALA A 117 2.15 -9.21 -13.87
C ALA A 117 3.28 -10.15 -14.37
N PRO A 118 3.03 -11.02 -15.37
CA PRO A 118 3.87 -12.17 -15.66
C PRO A 118 5.11 -11.75 -16.44
N ASP A 119 6.31 -12.20 -16.04
CA ASP A 119 7.56 -11.81 -16.71
C ASP A 119 7.56 -12.18 -18.22
N GLN A 120 8.10 -11.29 -19.06
CA GLN A 120 8.12 -11.45 -20.52
C GLN A 120 9.31 -12.28 -21.01
N SER A 121 10.12 -12.83 -20.10
CA SER A 121 11.38 -13.53 -20.38
C SER A 121 11.25 -14.76 -21.30
N ALA A 122 10.04 -15.17 -21.70
CA ALA A 122 9.83 -16.26 -22.66
C ALA A 122 8.86 -15.93 -23.81
N GLY A 123 8.88 -14.72 -24.41
CA GLY A 123 8.37 -14.46 -25.78
C GLY A 123 6.91 -14.88 -26.09
N ASN A 124 6.12 -15.23 -25.09
CA ASN A 124 4.82 -15.86 -25.24
C ASN A 124 3.77 -14.90 -24.70
N LEU A 125 3.21 -14.13 -25.62
CA LEU A 125 1.96 -13.37 -25.48
C LEU A 125 0.73 -14.31 -25.30
N LYS A 126 0.90 -15.51 -24.71
CA LYS A 126 -0.09 -16.60 -24.68
C LYS A 126 -0.95 -16.65 -23.41
N TYR A 127 -0.63 -15.87 -22.37
CA TYR A 127 -1.37 -15.91 -21.10
C TYR A 127 -2.75 -15.24 -21.13
N PHE A 128 -3.10 -14.54 -22.22
CA PHE A 128 -4.44 -13.98 -22.44
C PHE A 128 -5.13 -14.66 -23.65
N SER A 129 -4.94 -15.98 -23.78
CA SER A 129 -5.74 -16.87 -24.63
C SER A 129 -6.73 -17.59 -23.72
N GLU A 130 -8.02 -17.66 -24.07
CA GLU A 130 -9.08 -18.33 -23.27
C GLU A 130 -8.72 -19.77 -22.85
N SER A 131 -7.82 -20.43 -23.60
CA SER A 131 -7.35 -21.80 -23.34
C SER A 131 -6.14 -21.93 -22.40
N ASN A 132 -5.44 -20.83 -22.04
CA ASN A 132 -4.18 -20.86 -21.28
C ASN A 132 -4.06 -19.73 -20.23
N MET A 133 -5.15 -19.02 -19.90
CA MET A 133 -5.17 -18.13 -18.75
C MET A 133 -5.06 -18.99 -17.50
N ASP A 134 -3.88 -19.06 -16.90
CA ASP A 134 -3.72 -19.60 -15.56
C ASP A 134 -4.53 -18.72 -14.61
N GLN A 135 -5.73 -19.20 -14.26
CA GLN A 135 -6.65 -18.50 -13.36
C GLN A 135 -6.04 -18.24 -11.99
N ASN A 136 -4.90 -18.88 -11.67
CA ASN A 136 -4.16 -18.68 -10.43
C ASN A 136 -3.19 -17.47 -10.47
N LYS A 137 -3.01 -16.79 -11.61
CA LYS A 137 -2.13 -15.61 -11.75
C LYS A 137 -2.91 -14.36 -12.19
N CYS A 138 -3.86 -13.93 -11.37
CA CYS A 138 -4.77 -12.82 -11.66
C CYS A 138 -4.23 -11.45 -11.20
N TYR A 139 -4.41 -10.41 -12.04
CA TYR A 139 -4.17 -9.00 -11.70
C TYR A 139 -5.51 -8.30 -11.66
N PRO A 140 -6.09 -8.00 -10.50
CA PRO A 140 -7.46 -7.49 -10.44
C PRO A 140 -7.68 -6.27 -11.33
N GLY A 141 -6.72 -5.33 -11.36
CA GLY A 141 -6.81 -4.14 -12.21
C GLY A 141 -6.89 -4.46 -13.71
N PHE A 142 -6.02 -5.32 -14.23
CA PHE A 142 -6.03 -5.69 -15.64
C PHE A 142 -7.17 -6.64 -16.00
N LEU A 143 -7.49 -7.57 -15.11
CA LEU A 143 -8.56 -8.54 -15.32
C LEU A 143 -9.90 -7.85 -15.49
N PHE A 144 -10.24 -6.89 -14.63
CA PHE A 144 -11.48 -6.11 -14.77
C PHE A 144 -11.52 -5.32 -16.08
N ALA A 145 -10.39 -4.73 -16.50
CA ALA A 145 -10.30 -4.01 -17.77
C ALA A 145 -10.54 -4.93 -18.98
N GLU A 146 -9.95 -6.13 -18.97
CA GLU A 146 -10.19 -7.16 -19.99
C GLU A 146 -11.64 -7.67 -19.99
N HIS A 147 -12.36 -7.55 -18.87
CA HIS A 147 -13.77 -7.92 -18.75
C HIS A 147 -14.73 -6.72 -18.90
N GLY A 148 -14.25 -5.61 -19.49
CA GLY A 148 -15.10 -4.50 -19.92
C GLY A 148 -15.43 -3.44 -18.85
N TYR A 149 -14.82 -3.53 -17.67
CA TYR A 149 -15.01 -2.54 -16.60
C TYR A 149 -14.17 -1.28 -16.80
N ASP A 150 -14.65 -0.16 -16.26
CA ASP A 150 -13.88 1.09 -16.12
C ASP A 150 -13.13 1.04 -14.80
N VAL A 151 -11.83 0.78 -14.85
CA VAL A 151 -11.05 0.49 -13.66
C VAL A 151 -10.41 1.77 -13.14
N TRP A 152 -10.75 2.12 -11.90
CA TRP A 152 -10.18 3.25 -11.17
C TRP A 152 -9.43 2.73 -9.94
N LEU A 153 -8.20 3.21 -9.76
CA LEU A 153 -7.31 2.83 -8.67
C LEU A 153 -7.10 4.07 -7.79
N GLY A 154 -7.59 4.01 -6.55
CA GLY A 154 -7.45 5.10 -5.59
C GLY A 154 -6.05 5.14 -4.97
N ASN A 155 -5.59 6.34 -4.60
CA ASN A 155 -4.43 6.54 -3.75
C ASN A 155 -4.83 7.48 -2.60
N MET A 156 -4.54 7.07 -1.36
CA MET A 156 -4.86 7.87 -0.18
C MET A 156 -3.80 8.95 0.06
N ARG A 157 -4.20 10.04 0.72
CA ARG A 157 -3.31 11.13 1.15
C ARG A 157 -2.03 10.61 1.81
N GLY A 158 -0.91 11.26 1.49
CA GLY A 158 0.41 10.97 2.06
C GLY A 158 1.16 9.81 1.42
N ASN A 159 0.50 8.93 0.66
CA ASN A 159 1.23 7.92 -0.11
C ASN A 159 2.02 8.55 -1.27
N VAL A 160 2.91 7.76 -1.89
CA VAL A 160 3.85 8.20 -2.93
C VAL A 160 3.21 8.95 -4.11
N TYR A 161 1.93 8.70 -4.43
CA TYR A 161 1.22 9.37 -5.52
C TYR A 161 0.34 10.56 -5.07
N SER A 162 0.08 10.68 -3.76
CA SER A 162 -0.85 11.67 -3.19
C SER A 162 -0.21 12.46 -2.04
N LYS A 163 1.05 12.83 -2.22
CA LYS A 163 1.85 13.61 -1.27
C LYS A 163 1.89 15.10 -1.63
N GLN A 164 0.73 15.70 -1.89
CA GLN A 164 0.61 17.11 -2.26
C GLN A 164 -0.60 17.75 -1.56
N HIS A 165 -0.49 19.05 -1.25
CA HIS A 165 -1.54 19.86 -0.63
C HIS A 165 -1.59 21.23 -1.30
N ARG A 166 -2.75 21.89 -1.28
CA ARG A 166 -2.89 23.26 -1.83
C ARG A 166 -2.07 24.31 -1.10
N THR A 167 -1.86 24.11 0.20
CA THR A 167 -1.28 25.12 1.10
C THR A 167 -0.18 24.60 2.01
N LEU A 168 -0.12 23.29 2.27
CA LEU A 168 0.80 22.69 3.24
C LEU A 168 1.97 22.03 2.51
N ASN A 169 3.15 22.06 3.13
CA ASN A 169 4.33 21.36 2.62
C ASN A 169 4.42 19.96 3.27
N SER A 170 4.78 18.93 2.51
CA SER A 170 5.04 17.57 3.01
C SER A 170 6.16 17.49 4.06
N ASP A 171 6.99 18.52 4.22
CA ASP A 171 7.98 18.60 5.30
C ASP A 171 7.39 19.07 6.63
N SER A 172 6.14 19.55 6.64
CA SER A 172 5.46 20.09 7.82
C SER A 172 4.65 19.02 8.57
N ALA A 173 4.60 19.13 9.90
CA ALA A 173 3.79 18.24 10.73
C ALA A 173 2.28 18.35 10.43
N ASP A 174 1.79 19.55 10.12
CA ASP A 174 0.39 19.78 9.76
C ASP A 174 -0.02 18.99 8.50
N PHE A 175 0.89 18.77 7.55
CA PHE A 175 0.62 17.93 6.38
C PHE A 175 0.42 16.45 6.77
N TRP A 176 1.05 15.96 7.83
CA TRP A 176 0.93 14.57 8.28
C TRP A 176 -0.13 14.37 9.36
N ARG A 177 -0.89 15.42 9.67
CA ARG A 177 -1.93 15.41 10.70
C ARG A 177 -3.23 14.76 10.24
N PHE A 178 -3.16 13.49 9.83
CA PHE A 178 -4.31 12.72 9.38
C PHE A 178 -4.23 11.25 9.83
N SER A 179 -5.35 10.55 9.78
CA SER A 179 -5.44 9.10 9.92
C SER A 179 -6.41 8.52 8.87
N TRP A 180 -6.74 7.23 8.98
CA TRP A 180 -7.80 6.63 8.17
C TRP A 180 -9.16 7.34 8.34
N GLU A 181 -9.37 8.10 9.43
CA GLU A 181 -10.59 8.87 9.64
C GLU A 181 -10.74 10.00 8.62
N GLU A 182 -9.69 10.80 8.40
CA GLU A 182 -9.68 11.83 7.36
C GLU A 182 -9.77 11.21 5.95
N MET A 183 -9.13 10.06 5.72
CA MET A 183 -9.25 9.34 4.45
C MET A 183 -10.70 8.93 4.17
N ALA A 184 -11.40 8.42 5.18
CA ALA A 184 -12.82 8.09 5.06
C ALA A 184 -13.70 9.33 4.87
N LYS A 185 -13.40 10.41 5.59
CA LYS A 185 -14.19 11.64 5.63
C LYS A 185 -14.05 12.48 4.36
N TYR A 186 -12.84 12.56 3.79
CA TYR A 186 -12.49 13.52 2.76
C TYR A 186 -11.99 12.87 1.46
N ASP A 187 -11.09 11.87 1.54
CA ASP A 187 -10.50 11.25 0.35
C ASP A 187 -11.54 10.45 -0.42
N LEU A 188 -12.26 9.55 0.26
CA LEU A 188 -13.29 8.72 -0.38
C LEU A 188 -14.37 9.57 -1.07
N PRO A 189 -14.99 10.59 -0.45
CA PRO A 189 -15.93 11.44 -1.15
C PRO A 189 -15.33 12.18 -2.35
N ALA A 190 -14.12 12.72 -2.22
CA ALA A 190 -13.49 13.44 -3.31
C ALA A 190 -13.24 12.52 -4.51
N MET A 191 -12.61 11.37 -4.28
CA MET A 191 -12.31 10.37 -5.31
C MET A 191 -13.58 9.83 -5.97
N ILE A 192 -14.53 9.33 -5.18
CA ILE A 192 -15.74 8.66 -5.70
C ILE A 192 -16.64 9.65 -6.44
N ASN A 193 -16.85 10.87 -5.92
CA ASN A 193 -17.65 11.88 -6.61
C ASN A 193 -17.01 12.30 -7.93
N TYR A 194 -15.68 12.45 -7.97
CA TYR A 194 -14.97 12.75 -9.19
C TYR A 194 -15.18 11.66 -10.24
N VAL A 195 -15.03 10.39 -9.86
CA VAL A 195 -15.20 9.24 -10.76
C VAL A 195 -16.63 9.18 -11.31
N LEU A 196 -17.65 9.29 -10.45
CA LEU A 196 -19.05 9.26 -10.88
C LEU A 196 -19.39 10.41 -11.82
N ASN A 197 -18.90 11.63 -11.54
CA ASN A 197 -19.08 12.77 -12.42
C ASN A 197 -18.38 12.58 -13.76
N ARG A 198 -17.12 12.10 -13.74
CA ARG A 198 -16.31 11.90 -14.95
C ARG A 198 -16.89 10.83 -15.87
N THR A 199 -17.55 9.82 -15.31
CA THR A 199 -18.07 8.64 -16.03
C THR A 199 -19.58 8.72 -16.29
N ALA A 200 -20.25 9.74 -15.77
CA ALA A 200 -21.71 9.85 -15.72
C ALA A 200 -22.44 8.65 -15.09
N GLN A 201 -21.72 7.82 -14.31
CA GLN A 201 -22.33 6.73 -13.55
C GLN A 201 -23.04 7.28 -12.31
N ARG A 202 -24.16 6.65 -11.94
CA ARG A 202 -24.86 6.96 -10.67
C ARG A 202 -24.23 6.25 -9.46
N SER A 203 -23.60 5.11 -9.69
CA SER A 203 -22.99 4.27 -8.66
C SER A 203 -21.85 3.44 -9.25
N LEU A 204 -20.91 2.99 -8.43
CA LEU A 204 -19.81 2.13 -8.85
C LEU A 204 -19.65 0.89 -7.96
N TYR A 205 -18.94 -0.12 -8.43
CA TYR A 205 -18.49 -1.25 -7.63
C TYR A 205 -17.23 -0.85 -6.86
N TYR A 206 -17.16 -1.12 -5.56
CA TYR A 206 -15.98 -0.80 -4.75
C TYR A 206 -15.36 -2.08 -4.20
N ALA A 207 -14.06 -2.29 -4.43
CA ALA A 207 -13.29 -3.32 -3.76
C ALA A 207 -12.19 -2.68 -2.91
N GLY A 208 -12.23 -2.95 -1.61
CA GLY A 208 -11.22 -2.49 -0.67
C GLY A 208 -10.38 -3.65 -0.16
N HIS A 209 -9.09 -3.43 0.04
CA HIS A 209 -8.21 -4.33 0.76
C HIS A 209 -7.77 -3.71 2.09
N SER A 210 -7.82 -4.46 3.20
CA SER A 210 -7.28 -4.01 4.50
C SER A 210 -7.82 -2.62 4.90
N GLN A 211 -6.99 -1.59 5.09
CA GLN A 211 -7.42 -0.21 5.37
C GLN A 211 -8.41 0.37 4.34
N GLY A 212 -8.34 -0.06 3.08
CA GLY A 212 -9.31 0.30 2.05
C GLY A 212 -10.73 -0.17 2.37
N THR A 213 -10.87 -1.24 3.16
CA THR A 213 -12.17 -1.67 3.70
C THR A 213 -12.57 -0.83 4.92
N LEU A 214 -11.63 -0.57 5.85
CA LEU A 214 -11.85 0.20 7.07
C LEU A 214 -12.40 1.59 6.74
N THR A 215 -11.76 2.28 5.80
CA THR A 215 -12.15 3.64 5.39
C THR A 215 -13.55 3.67 4.78
N MET A 216 -13.91 2.68 3.95
CA MET A 216 -15.27 2.60 3.39
C MET A 216 -16.30 2.21 4.46
N LEU A 217 -16.00 1.26 5.35
CA LEU A 217 -16.86 0.94 6.49
C LEU A 217 -17.11 2.16 7.38
N ALA A 218 -16.07 2.95 7.67
CA ALA A 218 -16.16 4.20 8.41
C ALA A 218 -17.07 5.22 7.71
N LYS A 219 -16.93 5.36 6.40
CA LYS A 219 -17.73 6.29 5.61
C LYS A 219 -19.20 5.89 5.60
N LEU A 220 -19.49 4.61 5.35
CA LEU A 220 -20.86 4.09 5.25
C LEU A 220 -21.58 4.04 6.60
N SER A 221 -20.86 3.93 7.72
CA SER A 221 -21.46 3.97 9.05
C SER A 221 -21.94 5.37 9.45
N LYS A 222 -21.27 6.43 8.95
CA LYS A 222 -21.60 7.83 9.26
C LYS A 222 -22.45 8.52 8.17
N ASP A 223 -22.43 8.05 6.93
CA ASP A 223 -23.10 8.71 5.80
C ASP A 223 -23.92 7.73 4.94
N ARG A 224 -25.22 7.62 5.26
CA ARG A 224 -26.16 6.76 4.54
C ARG A 224 -26.43 7.22 3.10
N LEU A 225 -26.32 8.51 2.80
CA LEU A 225 -26.53 9.01 1.44
C LEU A 225 -25.38 8.62 0.53
N PHE A 226 -24.15 8.55 1.07
CA PHE A 226 -23.00 8.05 0.35
C PHE A 226 -23.16 6.59 -0.08
N ALA A 227 -23.88 5.77 0.69
CA ALA A 227 -24.11 4.36 0.36
C ALA A 227 -24.79 4.16 -1.00
N GLN A 228 -25.63 5.11 -1.43
CA GLN A 228 -26.32 5.05 -2.74
C GLN A 228 -25.35 5.12 -3.94
N LYS A 229 -24.12 5.60 -3.70
CA LYS A 229 -23.05 5.68 -4.72
C LYS A 229 -22.29 4.36 -4.88
N ILE A 230 -22.47 3.41 -3.97
CA ILE A 230 -21.76 2.14 -3.96
C ILE A 230 -22.74 1.01 -4.30
N ARG A 231 -22.62 0.47 -5.52
CA ARG A 231 -23.49 -0.59 -6.02
C ARG A 231 -23.28 -1.91 -5.29
N LYS A 232 -22.02 -2.25 -5.02
CA LYS A 232 -21.62 -3.39 -4.19
C LYS A 232 -20.24 -3.12 -3.61
N PHE A 233 -20.06 -3.50 -2.36
CA PHE A 233 -18.80 -3.39 -1.63
C PHE A 233 -18.20 -4.79 -1.44
N PHE A 234 -17.03 -5.02 -2.03
CA PHE A 234 -16.21 -6.21 -1.85
C PHE A 234 -15.11 -5.93 -0.82
N LEU A 235 -15.07 -6.72 0.25
CA LEU A 235 -14.16 -6.55 1.36
C LEU A 235 -13.11 -7.66 1.35
N LEU A 236 -11.87 -7.32 0.99
CA LEU A 236 -10.73 -8.25 1.01
C LEU A 236 -9.89 -7.98 2.26
N ALA A 237 -9.71 -9.00 3.11
CA ALA A 237 -9.09 -8.85 4.43
C ALA A 237 -9.69 -7.67 5.23
N PRO A 238 -11.00 -7.70 5.54
CA PRO A 238 -11.69 -6.58 6.17
C PRO A 238 -11.07 -6.19 7.51
N VAL A 239 -10.84 -4.89 7.70
CA VAL A 239 -10.40 -4.32 8.97
C VAL A 239 -11.54 -3.50 9.57
N TYR A 240 -11.95 -3.86 10.78
CA TYR A 240 -12.92 -3.14 11.59
C TYR A 240 -12.40 -3.04 13.03
N ARG A 241 -12.60 -4.08 13.85
CA ARG A 241 -11.95 -4.21 15.16
C ARG A 241 -10.66 -5.01 15.03
N MET A 242 -9.64 -4.61 15.78
CA MET A 242 -8.34 -5.28 15.80
C MET A 242 -8.02 -5.95 17.15
N SER A 243 -9.05 -6.29 17.92
CA SER A 243 -8.94 -6.85 19.29
C SER A 243 -8.19 -8.18 19.37
N HIS A 244 -8.16 -8.95 18.28
CA HIS A 244 -7.48 -10.25 18.20
C HIS A 244 -6.39 -10.27 17.11
N VAL A 245 -5.92 -9.10 16.67
CA VAL A 245 -4.85 -9.03 15.70
C VAL A 245 -3.60 -9.69 16.27
N LYS A 246 -2.82 -10.35 15.41
CA LYS A 246 -1.52 -10.96 15.75
C LYS A 246 -0.40 -10.22 15.02
N GLY A 247 0.85 -10.59 15.29
CA GLY A 247 2.01 -10.06 14.58
C GLY A 247 2.30 -8.60 14.92
N PHE A 248 2.70 -7.81 13.91
CA PHE A 248 3.18 -6.44 14.08
C PHE A 248 2.22 -5.54 14.85
N PHE A 249 0.94 -5.54 14.47
CA PHE A 249 -0.06 -4.66 15.08
C PHE A 249 -0.42 -5.06 16.51
N TYR A 250 -0.25 -6.32 16.89
CA TYR A 250 -0.44 -6.74 18.29
C TYR A 250 0.53 -5.99 19.21
N ASN A 251 1.81 -5.94 18.82
CA ASN A 251 2.84 -5.24 19.58
C ASN A 251 2.58 -3.72 19.66
N PHE A 252 1.97 -3.11 18.64
CA PHE A 252 1.55 -1.71 18.69
C PHE A 252 0.50 -1.45 19.77
N GLY A 253 -0.44 -2.37 19.97
CA GLY A 253 -1.44 -2.23 21.04
C GLY A 253 -0.85 -2.45 22.43
N GLN A 254 -0.02 -3.50 22.60
CA GLN A 254 0.60 -3.82 23.90
C GLN A 254 1.53 -2.70 24.39
N ASN A 255 2.19 -1.99 23.47
CA ASN A 255 3.11 -0.90 23.78
C ASN A 255 2.47 0.49 23.63
N TYR A 256 1.13 0.59 23.63
CA TYR A 256 0.42 1.84 23.36
C TYR A 256 0.91 3.01 24.20
N GLU A 257 1.01 2.86 25.53
CA GLU A 257 1.45 3.97 26.40
C GLU A 257 2.88 4.44 26.07
N ARG A 258 3.80 3.52 25.74
CA ARG A 258 5.16 3.88 25.31
C ARG A 258 5.13 4.60 23.96
N LEU A 259 4.37 4.07 22.99
CA LEU A 259 4.24 4.68 21.66
C LEU A 259 3.57 6.06 21.74
N LYS A 260 2.62 6.24 22.66
CA LYS A 260 1.95 7.51 22.94
C LYS A 260 2.93 8.55 23.48
N GLU A 261 3.82 8.16 24.38
CA GLU A 261 4.90 9.05 24.84
C GLU A 261 5.83 9.43 23.69
N VAL A 262 6.32 8.46 22.91
CA VAL A 262 7.13 8.74 21.71
C VAL A 262 6.38 9.70 20.76
N TYR A 263 5.10 9.43 20.49
CA TYR A 263 4.28 10.28 19.63
C TYR A 263 4.07 11.69 20.20
N ARG A 264 3.98 11.88 21.52
CA ARG A 264 3.94 13.22 22.13
C ARG A 264 5.20 14.05 21.84
N TYR A 265 6.36 13.42 21.76
CA TYR A 265 7.62 14.12 21.47
C TYR A 265 7.85 14.36 19.98
N PHE A 266 7.56 13.38 19.13
CA PHE A 266 7.87 13.45 17.70
C PHE A 266 6.71 14.00 16.85
N GLY A 267 5.47 13.75 17.26
CA GLY A 267 4.25 14.25 16.61
C GLY A 267 3.96 13.66 15.24
N ASP A 268 3.13 14.40 14.49
CA ASP A 268 2.67 14.08 13.15
C ASP A 268 3.80 14.17 12.12
N ASN A 269 4.21 13.04 11.53
CA ASN A 269 5.27 12.95 10.52
C ASN A 269 4.96 11.88 9.47
N GLU A 270 5.79 11.82 8.43
CA GLU A 270 5.82 10.69 7.52
C GLU A 270 6.29 9.41 8.23
N PHE A 271 5.56 8.32 8.03
CA PHE A 271 5.91 6.97 8.44
C PHE A 271 6.18 6.12 7.19
N PHE A 272 7.41 5.60 7.10
CA PHE A 272 7.99 4.92 5.94
C PHE A 272 7.94 5.72 4.63
N SER A 273 8.91 6.63 4.46
CA SER A 273 9.09 7.38 3.21
C SER A 273 9.52 6.46 2.06
N ALA A 274 8.60 6.13 1.15
CA ALA A 274 8.96 5.66 -0.18
C ALA A 274 9.54 6.81 -1.00
N ASN A 275 10.85 6.81 -1.20
CA ASN A 275 11.48 7.50 -2.32
C ASN A 275 12.12 6.47 -3.25
N ILE A 276 12.50 6.89 -4.46
CA ILE A 276 13.01 5.96 -5.47
C ILE A 276 14.30 5.25 -5.01
N PHE A 277 15.12 5.94 -4.21
CA PHE A 277 16.32 5.37 -3.62
C PHE A 277 16.00 4.30 -2.57
N SER A 278 15.04 4.54 -1.67
CA SER A 278 14.64 3.54 -0.68
C SER A 278 13.99 2.31 -1.32
N ARG A 279 13.22 2.48 -2.40
CA ARG A 279 12.65 1.36 -3.17
C ARG A 279 13.73 0.50 -3.80
N LEU A 280 14.70 1.13 -4.48
CA LEU A 280 15.83 0.43 -5.10
C LEU A 280 16.70 -0.30 -4.06
N VAL A 281 16.96 0.33 -2.91
CA VAL A 281 17.72 -0.31 -1.82
C VAL A 281 16.96 -1.50 -1.24
N THR A 282 15.66 -1.35 -0.96
CA THR A 282 14.82 -2.45 -0.47
C THR A 282 14.74 -3.60 -1.46
N GLU A 283 14.61 -3.33 -2.76
CA GLU A 283 14.60 -4.37 -3.81
C GLU A 283 15.88 -5.19 -3.78
N ASN A 284 17.04 -4.53 -3.85
CA ASN A 284 18.33 -5.22 -3.84
C ASN A 284 18.58 -5.99 -2.54
N LEU A 285 18.13 -5.45 -1.39
CA LEU A 285 18.22 -6.17 -0.11
C LEU A 285 17.32 -7.42 -0.09
N CYS A 286 16.12 -7.36 -0.67
CA CYS A 286 15.21 -8.51 -0.70
C CYS A 286 15.58 -9.57 -1.75
N GLU A 287 16.49 -9.25 -2.67
CA GLU A 287 17.07 -10.20 -3.65
C GLU A 287 18.35 -10.86 -3.12
N ASP A 288 19.02 -10.27 -2.12
CA ASP A 288 20.23 -10.84 -1.53
C ASP A 288 19.89 -12.03 -0.61
N PRO A 289 20.51 -13.22 -0.82
CA PRO A 289 20.19 -14.43 -0.07
C PRO A 289 20.34 -14.31 1.46
N LEU A 290 21.17 -13.38 1.96
CA LEU A 290 21.34 -13.15 3.40
C LEU A 290 20.22 -12.27 3.97
N SER A 291 19.54 -11.46 3.14
CA SER A 291 18.48 -10.55 3.58
C SER A 291 17.07 -10.83 3.07
N THR A 292 16.88 -11.78 2.15
CA THR A 292 15.54 -12.27 1.73
C THR A 292 14.69 -12.70 2.92
N ALA A 293 15.29 -13.36 3.92
CA ALA A 293 14.61 -13.78 5.13
C ALA A 293 13.99 -12.61 5.92
N PHE A 294 14.64 -11.44 5.94
CA PHE A 294 14.09 -10.24 6.60
C PHE A 294 12.88 -9.68 5.84
N CYS A 295 12.89 -9.74 4.52
CA CYS A 295 11.78 -9.26 3.68
C CYS A 295 10.57 -10.18 3.77
N GLU A 296 10.78 -11.49 3.85
CA GLU A 296 9.72 -12.45 4.14
C GLU A 296 9.13 -12.21 5.53
N GLU A 297 9.97 -12.06 6.54
CA GLU A 297 9.53 -11.81 7.92
C GLU A 297 8.74 -10.50 8.04
N PHE A 298 9.15 -9.44 7.32
CA PHE A 298 8.39 -8.19 7.26
C PHE A 298 6.98 -8.40 6.69
N ILE A 299 6.86 -9.16 5.59
CA ILE A 299 5.54 -9.50 5.04
C ILE A 299 4.75 -10.35 6.04
N TYR A 300 5.37 -11.33 6.70
CA TYR A 300 4.66 -12.19 7.66
C TYR A 300 4.19 -11.43 8.90
N LEU A 301 4.97 -10.46 9.36
CA LEU A 301 4.60 -9.60 10.48
C LEU A 301 3.33 -8.80 10.19
N VAL A 302 3.12 -8.41 8.94
CA VAL A 302 2.00 -7.54 8.53
C VAL A 302 0.80 -8.34 7.99
N ALA A 303 1.05 -9.35 7.18
CA ALA A 303 0.04 -10.10 6.43
C ALA A 303 -0.21 -11.52 6.96
N GLY A 304 0.64 -12.01 7.88
CA GLY A 304 0.59 -13.37 8.41
C GLY A 304 1.56 -14.33 7.70
N PRO A 305 1.82 -15.51 8.31
CA PRO A 305 2.79 -16.47 7.80
C PRO A 305 2.41 -16.97 6.40
N ASP A 306 3.41 -17.44 5.65
CA ASP A 306 3.15 -17.94 4.31
C ASP A 306 2.18 -19.12 4.30
N SER A 307 1.36 -19.13 3.26
CA SER A 307 0.41 -20.20 2.94
C SER A 307 0.78 -20.91 1.62
N ASN A 308 2.05 -20.79 1.19
CA ASN A 308 2.56 -21.22 -0.12
C ASN A 308 1.84 -20.55 -1.29
N GLN A 309 1.37 -19.31 -1.10
CA GLN A 309 0.62 -18.54 -2.12
C GLN A 309 1.41 -17.34 -2.65
N LEU A 310 2.55 -17.02 -2.03
CA LEU A 310 3.42 -15.93 -2.47
C LEU A 310 4.39 -16.42 -3.55
N ASP A 311 4.55 -15.63 -4.61
CA ASP A 311 5.53 -15.86 -5.68
C ASP A 311 6.93 -15.46 -5.20
N LYS A 312 7.52 -16.31 -4.34
CA LYS A 312 8.73 -15.99 -3.57
C LYS A 312 10.03 -16.36 -4.26
N VAL A 313 10.04 -17.42 -5.07
CA VAL A 313 11.23 -17.97 -5.75
C VAL A 313 10.76 -18.83 -6.94
N GLY A 314 11.29 -18.59 -8.13
CA GLY A 314 11.28 -19.58 -9.22
C GLY A 314 12.52 -20.45 -9.13
N GLU A 315 12.40 -21.76 -8.89
CA GLU A 315 13.53 -22.68 -9.11
C GLU A 315 13.73 -22.89 -10.62
N GLU A 316 14.85 -22.43 -11.16
CA GLU A 316 15.28 -22.78 -12.52
C GLU A 316 16.40 -23.82 -12.45
N ILE A 317 16.11 -25.09 -12.75
CA ILE A 317 17.11 -26.16 -12.81
C ILE A 317 17.91 -25.99 -14.12
N VAL A 318 19.07 -25.32 -14.04
CA VAL A 318 20.02 -25.26 -15.16
C VAL A 318 21.13 -26.29 -14.94
N ASN A 319 21.04 -27.43 -15.63
CA ASN A 319 22.09 -28.46 -15.78
C ASN A 319 22.83 -28.90 -14.50
N LYS A 320 22.28 -29.91 -13.79
CA LYS A 320 22.95 -30.77 -12.79
C LYS A 320 23.63 -30.09 -11.59
N PHE A 321 23.64 -28.77 -11.54
CA PHE A 321 23.92 -27.93 -10.39
C PHE A 321 22.66 -27.13 -10.12
N SER A 322 22.01 -27.34 -8.97
CA SER A 322 20.95 -26.46 -8.51
C SER A 322 21.57 -25.10 -8.19
N ILE A 323 21.56 -24.18 -9.15
CA ILE A 323 21.76 -22.76 -8.88
C ILE A 323 20.38 -22.25 -8.45
N ILE A 324 20.23 -21.89 -7.18
CA ILE A 324 19.03 -21.20 -6.70
C ILE A 324 19.07 -19.79 -7.28
N THR A 325 18.38 -19.56 -8.38
CA THR A 325 18.11 -18.21 -8.90
C THR A 325 16.93 -17.62 -8.14
N PHE A 326 17.17 -16.54 -7.38
CA PHE A 326 16.12 -15.81 -6.67
C PHE A 326 15.31 -14.94 -7.65
N GLN A 327 14.57 -15.55 -8.57
CA GLN A 327 13.59 -14.86 -9.42
C GLN A 327 12.24 -14.75 -8.69
N GLY A 328 12.24 -14.05 -7.55
CA GLY A 328 11.06 -13.87 -6.70
C GLY A 328 10.52 -12.44 -6.76
N LYS A 329 9.19 -12.27 -6.72
CA LYS A 329 8.58 -10.92 -6.70
C LYS A 329 8.56 -10.28 -5.32
N LEU A 330 9.17 -10.92 -4.32
CA LEU A 330 9.19 -10.47 -2.94
C LEU A 330 9.72 -9.04 -2.79
N GLY A 331 10.87 -8.72 -3.40
CA GLY A 331 11.45 -7.37 -3.36
C GLY A 331 10.52 -6.31 -3.96
N VAL A 332 9.85 -6.67 -5.07
CA VAL A 332 8.85 -5.82 -5.73
C VAL A 332 7.65 -5.56 -4.81
N TYR A 333 7.18 -6.58 -4.10
CA TYR A 333 6.07 -6.44 -3.14
C TYR A 333 6.45 -5.53 -1.98
N VAL A 334 7.58 -5.78 -1.32
CA VAL A 334 8.02 -5.00 -0.16
C VAL A 334 8.27 -3.53 -0.53
N ALA A 335 8.95 -3.27 -1.66
CA ALA A 335 9.20 -1.91 -2.11
C ALA A 335 7.93 -1.11 -2.42
N ASN A 336 6.85 -1.79 -2.84
CA ASN A 336 5.55 -1.17 -3.09
C ASN A 336 4.63 -1.14 -1.86
N MET A 337 4.89 -1.95 -0.84
CA MET A 337 4.22 -1.94 0.46
C MET A 337 4.68 -0.82 1.38
N LEU A 338 5.75 -0.09 1.02
CA LEU A 338 6.27 1.04 1.81
C LEU A 338 5.91 2.39 1.19
N ALA A 339 4.73 2.51 0.58
CA ALA A 339 4.31 3.69 -0.17
C ALA A 339 4.05 4.95 0.68
N GLY A 340 4.13 4.87 2.01
CA GLY A 340 4.02 5.99 2.94
C GLY A 340 2.63 6.18 3.56
N THR A 341 2.63 6.62 4.82
CA THR A 341 1.45 7.03 5.61
C THR A 341 1.92 8.03 6.68
N SER A 342 1.01 8.62 7.45
CA SER A 342 1.36 9.43 8.64
C SER A 342 1.63 8.57 9.89
N THR A 343 2.47 9.04 10.80
CA THR A 343 2.61 8.50 12.17
C THR A 343 1.31 8.52 12.95
N ARG A 344 0.44 9.53 12.75
CA ARG A 344 -0.90 9.58 13.36
C ARG A 344 -1.77 8.42 12.95
N ASN A 345 -1.81 8.07 11.67
CA ASN A 345 -2.49 6.86 11.22
C ASN A 345 -1.98 5.62 11.96
N MET A 346 -0.66 5.45 12.13
CA MET A 346 -0.10 4.33 12.90
C MET A 346 -0.51 4.35 14.38
N MET A 347 -0.53 5.53 15.00
CA MET A 347 -1.04 5.69 16.37
C MET A 347 -2.54 5.36 16.46
N HIS A 348 -3.32 5.68 15.43
CA HIS A 348 -4.73 5.34 15.37
C HIS A 348 -4.92 3.81 15.32
N TYR A 349 -4.08 3.09 14.57
CA TYR A 349 -4.04 1.63 14.61
C TYR A 349 -3.68 1.10 16.01
N SER A 350 -2.69 1.70 16.67
CA SER A 350 -2.32 1.34 18.05
C SER A 350 -3.50 1.51 19.02
N GLN A 351 -4.23 2.63 18.94
CA GLN A 351 -5.47 2.86 19.70
C GLN A 351 -6.55 1.81 19.40
N MET A 352 -6.75 1.44 18.13
CA MET A 352 -7.75 0.42 17.78
C MET A 352 -7.45 -0.96 18.38
N VAL A 353 -6.18 -1.32 18.51
CA VAL A 353 -5.76 -2.58 19.14
C VAL A 353 -5.88 -2.48 20.66
N HIS A 354 -5.40 -1.39 21.25
CA HIS A 354 -5.44 -1.14 22.69
C HIS A 354 -6.88 -1.06 23.22
N ASP A 355 -7.71 -0.20 22.62
CA ASP A 355 -9.10 0.02 23.04
C ASP A 355 -10.07 -1.05 22.50
N GLN A 356 -9.59 -1.94 21.63
CA GLN A 356 -10.37 -3.04 21.05
C GLN A 356 -11.64 -2.61 20.29
N ARG A 357 -11.64 -1.38 19.75
CA ARG A 357 -12.79 -0.76 19.07
C ARG A 357 -12.34 0.03 17.86
N MET A 358 -13.26 0.18 16.90
CA MET A 358 -13.13 1.18 15.84
C MET A 358 -13.79 2.46 16.34
N ALA A 359 -12.97 3.42 16.74
CA ALA A 359 -13.40 4.73 17.23
C ALA A 359 -12.71 5.83 16.44
N SER A 360 -13.12 7.07 16.66
CA SER A 360 -12.39 8.24 16.17
C SER A 360 -11.06 8.38 16.90
N PHE A 361 -10.08 9.03 16.27
CA PHE A 361 -8.73 9.15 16.79
C PHE A 361 -8.74 9.91 18.13
N ASP A 362 -8.21 9.31 19.19
CA ASP A 362 -8.16 9.95 20.51
C ASP A 362 -6.97 10.93 20.58
N MET A 363 -7.29 12.21 20.69
CA MET A 363 -6.33 13.32 20.78
C MET A 363 -6.15 13.81 22.23
N GLY A 364 -6.74 13.12 23.19
CA GLY A 364 -6.86 13.54 24.59
C GLY A 364 -8.12 14.37 24.84
N ILE A 365 -8.52 14.45 26.11
CA ILE A 365 -9.82 14.99 26.57
C ILE A 365 -10.14 16.37 25.98
N GLY A 366 -9.22 17.32 26.10
CA GLY A 366 -9.49 18.70 25.66
C GLY A 366 -9.68 18.83 24.14
N GLU A 367 -8.87 18.10 23.37
CA GLU A 367 -8.92 18.16 21.92
C GLU A 367 -10.10 17.36 21.36
N ASN A 368 -10.46 16.23 21.99
CA ASN A 368 -11.67 15.47 21.65
C ASN A 368 -12.93 16.32 21.88
N LEU A 369 -13.03 17.03 23.01
CA LEU A 369 -14.13 17.97 23.25
C LEU A 369 -14.18 19.08 22.20
N ARG A 370 -13.02 19.58 21.77
CA ARG A 370 -12.94 20.63 20.74
C ARG A 370 -13.35 20.15 19.35
N VAL A 371 -12.93 18.94 18.96
CA VAL A 371 -13.08 18.43 17.59
C VAL A 371 -14.33 17.58 17.42
N TYR A 372 -14.66 16.74 18.39
CA TYR A 372 -15.80 15.82 18.37
C TYR A 372 -16.97 16.28 19.24
N GLY A 373 -16.75 17.22 20.17
CA GLY A 373 -17.77 17.67 21.11
C GLY A 373 -18.03 16.71 22.27
N GLN A 374 -17.19 15.69 22.44
CA GLN A 374 -17.36 14.62 23.45
C GLN A 374 -16.03 13.96 23.80
#